data_AF-A0A1Y2IPM2-F1
#
_entry.id   AF-A0A1Y2IPM2-F1
#
_cell.length_a   1.000
_cell.length_b   1.000
_cell.length_c   1.000
_cell.angle_alpha   90.00
_cell.angle_beta   90.00
_cell.angle_gamma   90.00
#
_symmetry.space_group_name_H-M   'P 1'
#
loop_
_entity.id
_entity.type
_entity.pdbx_description
1 polymer ?
#
loop_
_entity_poly.entity_id
_entity_poly.type
_entity_poly.pdbx_seq_one_letter_code
_entity_poly.pdbx_strand_id
1 'polypeptide(L)'
;MTRTRTVLEESHRRRRSSSNGAQLHVVDFSPDKKKTRPAPKFVDIAGRRFHPNSILDTFFNFVSKRHRIHQNRLAGIPAPWTSDPILAAYPFTNVFRVYDRVSQYVLRNVIQKGDQDLHEQCFRVMVFRSFNKIETWELLTAHFGAVTWRDFDLNAYEDVLVSQQQKSALYGHAYIIPSPKLGGRVNASNHLRLVQLMMEEDLPRQLQKLRYLRDAHGRISLFPSMGDFMALQ
;
A
#
# COMPACT_ATOMS: atom_id res chain seq x y z
N MET A 1 48.92 46.85 21.92
CA MET A 1 49.67 47.24 20.72
C MET A 1 49.88 46.00 19.86
N THR A 2 49.48 46.10 18.59
CA THR A 2 50.02 45.38 17.42
C THR A 2 49.70 43.88 17.20
N ARG A 3 48.88 43.67 16.16
CA ARG A 3 48.71 42.55 15.19
C ARG A 3 49.85 41.51 15.14
N THR A 4 49.58 40.24 14.78
CA THR A 4 49.58 39.81 13.36
C THR A 4 48.79 38.53 13.12
N ARG A 5 48.05 38.55 12.01
CA ARG A 5 47.21 37.51 11.42
C ARG A 5 47.98 36.98 10.21
N THR A 6 48.13 35.67 10.06
CA THR A 6 48.66 35.06 8.83
C THR A 6 47.61 34.11 8.26
N VAL A 7 47.37 34.30 6.97
CA VAL A 7 46.32 33.73 6.12
C VAL A 7 46.70 32.30 5.75
N LEU A 8 45.72 31.39 5.71
CA LEU A 8 45.81 30.11 5.00
C LEU A 8 44.70 30.10 3.95
N GLU A 9 45.12 29.94 2.69
CA GLU A 9 44.33 29.96 1.47
C GLU A 9 43.32 28.80 1.40
N GLU A 10 42.21 29.10 0.73
CA GLU A 10 41.07 28.23 0.51
C GLU A 10 41.39 27.06 -0.43
N SER A 11 41.13 25.84 0.03
CA SER A 11 40.99 24.69 -0.87
C SER A 11 39.55 24.62 -1.39
N HIS A 12 39.41 24.56 -2.72
CA HIS A 12 38.13 24.53 -3.43
C HIS A 12 37.25 23.34 -3.03
N ARG A 13 36.31 23.57 -2.11
CA ARG A 13 35.20 22.67 -1.83
C ARG A 13 34.03 23.05 -2.76
N ARG A 14 33.63 22.12 -3.63
CA ARG A 14 32.45 22.20 -4.50
C ARG A 14 31.25 22.78 -3.73
N ARG A 15 30.79 23.96 -4.17
CA ARG A 15 29.56 24.62 -3.72
C ARG A 15 28.38 23.66 -3.83
N ARG A 16 27.75 23.33 -2.70
CA ARG A 16 26.35 22.88 -2.69
C ARG A 16 25.50 24.07 -3.12
N SER A 17 24.75 23.92 -4.20
CA SER A 17 23.68 24.86 -4.53
C SER A 17 22.65 24.80 -3.42
N SER A 18 22.41 25.96 -2.81
CA SER A 18 21.28 26.20 -1.91
C SER A 18 20.00 26.01 -2.72
N SER A 19 19.34 24.86 -2.56
CA SER A 19 17.94 24.74 -2.99
C SER A 19 17.08 25.45 -1.95
N ASN A 20 16.22 26.33 -2.46
CA ASN A 20 15.30 27.16 -1.71
C ASN A 20 14.58 26.38 -0.61
N GLY A 21 14.43 27.04 0.55
CA GLY A 21 13.78 26.49 1.73
C GLY A 21 12.47 25.80 1.39
N ALA A 22 12.37 24.52 1.72
CA ALA A 22 11.09 23.83 1.81
C ALA A 22 10.30 24.51 2.92
N GLN A 23 9.44 25.45 2.55
CA GLN A 23 8.42 25.98 3.45
C GLN A 23 7.55 24.80 3.86
N LEU A 24 7.71 24.35 5.10
CA LEU A 24 6.72 23.49 5.75
C LEU A 24 5.40 24.26 5.74
N HIS A 25 4.47 23.86 4.87
CA HIS A 25 3.09 24.31 4.97
C HIS A 25 2.53 23.74 6.27
N VAL A 26 2.63 24.51 7.34
CA VAL A 26 1.90 24.25 8.58
C VAL A 26 0.42 24.45 8.24
N VAL A 27 -0.30 23.35 8.09
CA VAL A 27 -1.76 23.38 7.99
C VAL A 27 -2.27 23.73 9.38
N ASP A 28 -2.74 24.96 9.54
CA ASP A 28 -3.41 25.37 10.76
C ASP A 28 -4.76 24.65 10.86
N PHE A 29 -4.85 23.72 11.82
CA PHE A 29 -6.11 23.04 12.16
C PHE A 29 -6.97 23.86 13.12
N SER A 30 -6.56 25.08 13.47
CA SER A 30 -7.38 25.99 14.26
C SER A 30 -8.67 26.28 13.50
N PRO A 31 -9.84 26.19 14.14
CA PRO A 31 -11.10 26.51 13.50
C PRO A 31 -11.08 27.97 13.04
N ASP A 32 -11.21 28.15 11.72
CA ASP A 32 -11.26 29.43 11.01
C ASP A 32 -12.23 30.39 11.72
N LYS A 33 -11.71 31.45 12.34
CA LYS A 33 -12.56 32.43 13.05
C LYS A 33 -13.29 33.28 12.02
N LYS A 34 -14.61 33.03 11.90
CA LYS A 34 -15.64 33.70 11.08
C LYS A 34 -15.95 33.04 9.73
N LYS A 35 -16.55 31.85 9.79
CA LYS A 35 -17.67 31.49 8.90
C LYS A 35 -18.84 31.08 9.78
N THR A 36 -20.04 31.58 9.48
CA THR A 36 -21.31 31.13 10.09
C THR A 36 -21.26 29.61 10.20
N ARG A 37 -21.32 29.06 11.42
CA ARG A 37 -21.33 27.60 11.60
C ARG A 37 -22.51 27.09 10.76
N PRO A 38 -22.27 26.27 9.72
CA PRO A 38 -23.38 25.63 9.03
C PRO A 38 -24.19 24.86 10.09
N ALA A 39 -25.51 24.85 9.97
CA ALA A 39 -26.37 24.07 10.86
C ALA A 39 -25.79 22.64 11.04
N PRO A 40 -25.85 22.05 12.24
CA PRO A 40 -25.26 20.73 12.48
C PRO A 40 -25.83 19.76 11.45
N LYS A 41 -24.97 19.31 10.52
CA LYS A 41 -25.35 18.37 9.48
C LYS A 41 -25.76 17.11 10.19
N PHE A 42 -26.97 16.61 9.97
CA PHE A 42 -27.29 15.25 10.38
C PHE A 42 -27.14 14.33 9.18
N VAL A 43 -26.77 13.08 9.44
CA VAL A 43 -26.75 12.03 8.42
C VAL A 43 -27.69 10.94 8.86
N ASP A 44 -28.63 10.57 7.99
CA ASP A 44 -29.49 9.42 8.20
C ASP A 44 -28.84 8.18 7.59
N ILE A 45 -28.51 7.20 8.44
CA ILE A 45 -27.92 5.91 8.03
C ILE A 45 -28.83 4.81 8.55
N ALA A 46 -29.40 4.01 7.65
CA ALA A 46 -30.33 2.92 7.98
C ALA A 46 -31.48 3.36 8.91
N GLY A 47 -32.07 4.54 8.66
CA GLY A 47 -33.18 5.09 9.44
C GLY A 47 -32.77 5.69 10.80
N ARG A 48 -31.47 5.77 11.11
CA ARG A 48 -30.95 6.40 12.33
C ARG A 48 -30.28 7.73 11.99
N ARG A 49 -30.65 8.77 12.74
CA ARG A 49 -30.08 10.12 12.61
C ARG A 49 -28.82 10.25 13.45
N PHE A 50 -27.72 10.64 12.82
CA PHE A 50 -26.44 10.88 13.46
C PHE A 50 -26.04 12.35 13.34
N HIS A 51 -25.57 12.92 14.44
CA HIS A 51 -24.96 14.25 14.47
C HIS A 51 -23.44 14.10 14.56
N PRO A 52 -22.70 14.27 13.44
CA PRO A 52 -21.26 14.23 13.45
C PRO A 52 -20.74 15.42 14.27
N ASN A 53 -19.78 15.13 15.15
CA ASN A 53 -18.98 16.18 15.76
C ASN A 53 -18.07 16.84 14.70
N SER A 54 -17.37 17.89 15.09
CA SER A 54 -16.47 18.62 14.18
C SER A 54 -15.38 17.73 13.56
N ILE A 55 -14.90 16.71 14.27
CA ILE A 55 -13.88 15.78 13.78
C ILE A 55 -14.46 14.93 12.65
N LEU A 56 -15.63 14.32 12.85
CA LEU A 56 -16.30 13.50 11.85
C LEU A 56 -16.73 14.33 10.64
N ASP A 57 -17.27 15.55 10.84
CA ASP A 57 -17.63 16.43 9.72
C ASP A 57 -16.40 16.79 8.88
N THR A 58 -15.28 17.10 9.54
CA THR A 58 -14.00 17.40 8.86
C THR A 58 -13.51 16.18 8.07
N PHE A 59 -13.51 14.99 8.68
CA PHE A 59 -13.10 13.75 8.04
C PHE A 59 -13.95 13.43 6.80
N PHE A 60 -15.28 13.43 6.93
CA PHE A 60 -16.16 13.11 5.81
C PHE A 60 -16.11 14.16 4.70
N ASN A 61 -15.97 15.45 5.05
CA ASN A 61 -15.75 16.51 4.07
C ASN A 61 -14.44 16.27 3.28
N PHE A 62 -13.35 15.94 3.97
CA PHE A 62 -12.06 15.62 3.34
C PHE A 62 -12.18 14.39 2.41
N VAL A 63 -12.79 13.30 2.89
CA VAL A 63 -13.04 12.09 2.10
C VAL A 63 -13.89 12.39 0.86
N SER A 64 -14.97 13.15 1.01
CA SER A 64 -15.84 13.53 -0.10
C SER A 64 -15.12 14.37 -1.16
N LYS A 65 -14.36 15.39 -0.74
CA LYS A 65 -13.57 16.21 -1.66
C LYS A 65 -12.52 15.39 -2.40
N ARG A 66 -11.83 14.47 -1.70
CA ARG A 66 -10.86 13.55 -2.30
C ARG A 66 -11.52 12.63 -3.32
N HIS A 67 -12.70 12.07 -3.02
CA HIS A 67 -13.41 11.23 -3.97
C HIS A 67 -13.87 12.02 -5.21
N ARG A 68 -14.29 13.27 -5.04
CA ARG A 68 -14.73 14.12 -6.15
C ARG A 68 -13.63 14.37 -7.18
N ILE A 69 -12.37 14.45 -6.76
CA ILE A 69 -11.23 14.52 -7.70
C ILE A 69 -11.20 13.29 -8.62
N HIS A 70 -11.39 12.09 -8.05
CA HIS A 70 -11.45 10.87 -8.84
C HIS A 70 -12.64 10.88 -9.81
N GLN A 71 -13.82 11.30 -9.36
CA GLN A 71 -15.02 11.41 -10.22
C GLN A 71 -14.82 12.42 -11.37
N ASN A 72 -14.25 13.59 -11.08
CA ASN A 72 -13.97 14.61 -12.09
C ASN A 72 -13.01 14.09 -13.17
N ARG A 73 -11.98 13.33 -12.78
CA ARG A 73 -11.05 12.67 -13.70
C ARG A 73 -11.77 11.67 -14.59
N LEU A 74 -12.62 10.82 -14.02
CA LEU A 74 -13.41 9.83 -14.78
C LEU A 74 -14.39 10.50 -15.75
N ALA A 75 -14.93 11.67 -15.38
CA ALA A 75 -15.81 12.46 -16.23
C ALA A 75 -15.08 13.26 -17.33
N GLY A 76 -13.75 13.16 -17.43
CA GLY A 76 -12.96 13.87 -18.45
C GLY A 76 -12.85 15.37 -18.23
N ILE A 77 -13.17 15.87 -17.02
CA ILE A 77 -13.07 17.29 -16.69
C ILE A 77 -11.59 17.71 -16.71
N PRO A 78 -11.23 18.81 -17.40
CA PRO A 78 -9.85 19.29 -17.40
C PRO A 78 -9.41 19.75 -16.01
N ALA A 79 -8.12 19.64 -15.72
CA ALA A 79 -7.53 20.15 -14.49
C ALA A 79 -7.65 21.69 -14.41
N PRO A 80 -7.70 22.28 -13.19
CA PRO A 80 -7.57 21.63 -11.88
C PRO A 80 -8.86 20.97 -11.38
N TRP A 81 -8.75 19.77 -10.77
CA TRP A 81 -9.91 19.00 -10.29
C TRP A 81 -10.41 19.39 -8.89
N THR A 82 -9.68 20.26 -8.20
CA THR A 82 -10.03 20.76 -6.87
C THR A 82 -9.39 22.14 -6.67
N SER A 83 -10.03 22.98 -5.85
CA SER A 83 -9.47 24.23 -5.34
C SER A 83 -8.81 24.07 -3.97
N ASP A 84 -8.83 22.86 -3.39
CA ASP A 84 -8.25 22.57 -2.09
C ASP A 84 -6.72 22.40 -2.24
N PRO A 85 -5.90 23.27 -1.61
CA PRO A 85 -4.45 23.31 -1.85
C PRO A 85 -3.75 22.03 -1.38
N ILE A 86 -4.27 21.38 -0.33
CA ILE A 86 -3.69 20.13 0.20
C ILE A 86 -3.93 19.00 -0.80
N LEU A 87 -5.18 18.86 -1.26
CA LEU A 87 -5.53 17.81 -2.23
C LEU A 87 -4.93 18.06 -3.62
N ALA A 88 -4.58 19.30 -3.96
CA ALA A 88 -3.88 19.64 -5.19
C ALA A 88 -2.37 19.36 -5.10
N ALA A 89 -1.75 19.59 -3.93
CA ALA A 89 -0.31 19.47 -3.76
C ALA A 89 0.17 18.03 -3.49
N TYR A 90 -0.61 17.23 -2.74
CA TYR A 90 -0.15 15.93 -2.25
C TYR A 90 -0.90 14.75 -2.86
N PRO A 91 -0.22 13.62 -3.10
CA PRO A 91 -0.87 12.41 -3.55
C PRO A 91 -1.64 11.76 -2.39
N PHE A 92 -2.89 11.41 -2.65
CA PHE A 92 -3.69 10.61 -1.74
C PHE A 92 -4.18 9.34 -2.44
N THR A 93 -4.41 8.31 -1.65
CA THR A 93 -5.05 7.08 -2.12
C THR A 93 -6.48 7.36 -2.59
N ASN A 94 -7.07 6.46 -3.39
CA ASN A 94 -8.50 6.56 -3.64
C ASN A 94 -9.31 6.28 -2.37
N VAL A 95 -10.51 6.87 -2.27
CA VAL A 95 -11.43 6.58 -1.17
C VAL A 95 -11.86 5.12 -1.21
N PHE A 96 -12.25 4.63 -2.38
CA PHE A 96 -12.49 3.21 -2.61
C PHE A 96 -11.21 2.59 -3.12
N ARG A 97 -10.61 1.71 -2.31
CA ARG A 97 -9.32 1.09 -2.60
C ARG A 97 -9.32 0.23 -3.86
N VAL A 98 -10.49 -0.29 -4.23
CA VAL A 98 -10.68 -1.01 -5.49
C VAL A 98 -10.21 -0.20 -6.69
N TYR A 99 -10.30 1.14 -6.66
CA TYR A 99 -9.87 2.00 -7.79
C TYR A 99 -8.38 2.25 -7.87
N ASP A 100 -7.59 1.82 -6.87
CA ASP A 100 -6.15 1.98 -6.93
C ASP A 100 -5.54 1.09 -8.01
N ARG A 101 -4.47 1.60 -8.66
CA ARG A 101 -3.76 0.92 -9.75
C ARG A 101 -3.41 -0.52 -9.40
N VAL A 102 -2.86 -0.74 -8.20
CA VAL A 102 -2.42 -2.07 -7.74
C VAL A 102 -3.63 -2.98 -7.50
N SER A 103 -4.69 -2.49 -6.87
CA SER A 103 -5.92 -3.28 -6.65
C SER A 103 -6.59 -3.67 -7.98
N GLN A 104 -6.67 -2.74 -8.93
CA GLN A 104 -7.15 -3.04 -10.29
C GLN A 104 -6.26 -4.08 -10.99
N TYR A 105 -4.94 -4.01 -10.81
CA TYR A 105 -4.01 -5.00 -11.36
C TYR A 105 -4.23 -6.39 -10.74
N VAL A 106 -4.35 -6.49 -9.43
CA VAL A 106 -4.62 -7.76 -8.73
C VAL A 106 -5.92 -8.38 -9.22
N LEU A 107 -7.01 -7.60 -9.28
CA LEU A 107 -8.29 -8.10 -9.77
C LEU A 107 -8.19 -8.65 -11.19
N ARG A 108 -7.57 -7.91 -12.11
CA ARG A 108 -7.56 -8.25 -13.54
C ARG A 108 -6.50 -9.26 -13.94
N ASN A 109 -5.34 -9.26 -13.28
CA ASN A 109 -4.16 -10.00 -13.73
C ASN A 109 -3.70 -11.09 -12.76
N VAL A 110 -4.13 -11.06 -11.51
CA VAL A 110 -3.76 -12.06 -10.49
C VAL A 110 -4.95 -12.99 -10.22
N ILE A 111 -6.12 -12.43 -9.92
CA ILE A 111 -7.32 -13.23 -9.56
C ILE A 111 -7.97 -13.80 -10.83
N GLN A 112 -8.37 -12.92 -11.76
CA GLN A 112 -9.19 -13.28 -12.92
C GLN A 112 -8.43 -13.98 -14.07
N LYS A 113 -7.14 -14.26 -13.91
CA LYS A 113 -6.33 -14.98 -14.91
C LYS A 113 -5.84 -16.32 -14.37
N GLY A 114 -5.68 -17.29 -15.26
CA GLY A 114 -5.23 -18.64 -14.91
C GLY A 114 -6.35 -19.52 -14.36
N ASP A 115 -5.96 -20.64 -13.75
CA ASP A 115 -6.89 -21.61 -13.15
C ASP A 115 -7.74 -20.94 -12.06
N GLN A 116 -9.05 -21.16 -12.11
CA GLN A 116 -10.04 -20.56 -11.21
C GLN A 116 -10.38 -21.46 -10.02
N ASP A 117 -9.67 -22.58 -9.85
CA ASP A 117 -9.68 -23.32 -8.59
C ASP A 117 -9.33 -22.40 -7.39
N LEU A 118 -9.94 -22.67 -6.23
CA LEU A 118 -9.79 -21.85 -5.03
C LEU A 118 -8.33 -21.78 -4.57
N HIS A 119 -7.63 -22.92 -4.56
CA HIS A 119 -6.23 -22.98 -4.11
C HIS A 119 -5.33 -22.24 -5.07
N GLU A 120 -5.57 -22.36 -6.36
CA GLU A 120 -4.83 -21.65 -7.40
C GLU A 120 -5.02 -20.14 -7.29
N GLN A 121 -6.24 -19.66 -7.11
CA GLN A 121 -6.52 -18.23 -6.90
C GLN A 121 -5.86 -17.71 -5.60
N CYS A 122 -6.03 -18.44 -4.50
CA CYS A 122 -5.46 -18.05 -3.22
C CYS A 122 -3.93 -18.03 -3.26
N PHE A 123 -3.30 -19.02 -3.89
CA PHE A 123 -1.85 -19.07 -4.08
C PHE A 123 -1.35 -17.82 -4.82
N ARG A 124 -1.96 -17.49 -5.97
CA ARG A 124 -1.60 -16.28 -6.73
C ARG A 124 -1.74 -15.00 -5.92
N VAL A 125 -2.84 -14.86 -5.17
CA VAL A 125 -3.06 -13.71 -4.30
C VAL A 125 -2.01 -13.64 -3.19
N MET A 126 -1.69 -14.76 -2.54
CA MET A 126 -0.71 -14.82 -1.46
C MET A 126 0.70 -14.49 -1.97
N VAL A 127 1.13 -15.06 -3.11
CA VAL A 127 2.40 -14.72 -3.77
C VAL A 127 2.47 -13.24 -4.12
N PHE A 128 1.43 -12.70 -4.77
CA PHE A 128 1.41 -11.26 -5.09
C PHE A 128 1.49 -10.42 -3.80
N ARG A 129 0.73 -10.79 -2.77
CA ARG A 129 0.64 -10.04 -1.52
C ARG A 129 1.96 -10.02 -0.75
N SER A 130 2.77 -11.09 -0.80
CA SER A 130 4.09 -11.14 -0.18
C SER A 130 5.02 -10.02 -0.66
N PHE A 131 4.96 -9.67 -1.94
CA PHE A 131 5.82 -8.65 -2.54
C PHE A 131 5.11 -7.30 -2.73
N ASN A 132 3.79 -7.33 -2.93
CA ASN A 132 2.91 -6.19 -3.14
C ASN A 132 3.42 -5.23 -4.25
N LYS A 133 3.95 -5.81 -5.33
CA LYS A 133 4.60 -5.08 -6.43
C LYS A 133 4.29 -5.73 -7.78
N ILE A 134 3.81 -4.93 -8.72
CA ILE A 134 3.38 -5.38 -10.05
C ILE A 134 4.56 -5.98 -10.83
N GLU A 135 5.70 -5.31 -10.80
CA GLU A 135 6.88 -5.69 -11.58
C GLU A 135 7.45 -7.03 -11.10
N THR A 136 7.34 -7.34 -9.80
CA THR A 136 7.75 -8.64 -9.24
C THR A 136 6.80 -9.75 -9.69
N TRP A 137 5.50 -9.47 -9.76
CA TRP A 137 4.53 -10.41 -10.32
C TRP A 137 4.78 -10.67 -11.82
N GLU A 138 5.00 -9.60 -12.59
CA GLU A 138 5.28 -9.71 -14.03
C GLU A 138 6.56 -10.51 -14.31
N LEU A 139 7.61 -10.33 -13.51
CA LEU A 139 8.82 -11.15 -13.55
C LEU A 139 8.50 -12.64 -13.40
N LEU A 140 7.73 -13.02 -12.37
CA LEU A 140 7.39 -14.41 -12.11
C LEU A 140 6.57 -14.98 -13.27
N THR A 141 5.57 -14.24 -13.78
CA THR A 141 4.78 -14.70 -14.92
C THR A 141 5.59 -14.80 -16.21
N ALA A 142 6.59 -13.93 -16.42
CA ALA A 142 7.45 -13.99 -17.59
C ALA A 142 8.38 -15.21 -17.54
N HIS A 143 8.78 -15.65 -16.35
CA HIS A 143 9.68 -16.79 -16.18
C HIS A 143 8.95 -18.14 -16.16
N PHE A 144 7.82 -18.22 -15.45
CA PHE A 144 7.09 -19.48 -15.22
C PHE A 144 5.84 -19.63 -16.10
N GLY A 145 5.45 -18.59 -16.84
CA GLY A 145 4.16 -18.56 -17.52
C GLY A 145 3.02 -18.40 -16.51
N ALA A 146 2.18 -19.43 -16.39
CA ALA A 146 1.12 -19.43 -15.39
C ALA A 146 1.71 -19.69 -14.00
N VAL A 147 1.52 -18.74 -13.07
CA VAL A 147 1.87 -18.92 -11.66
C VAL A 147 0.79 -19.78 -11.02
N THR A 148 1.09 -21.07 -10.82
CA THR A 148 0.17 -22.08 -10.26
C THR A 148 0.74 -22.69 -8.98
N TRP A 149 -0.15 -23.16 -8.10
CA TRP A 149 0.23 -23.95 -6.94
C TRP A 149 0.69 -25.34 -7.36
N ARG A 150 0.00 -25.96 -8.32
CA ARG A 150 0.33 -27.30 -8.84
C ARG A 150 1.78 -27.43 -9.31
N ASP A 151 2.32 -26.40 -9.96
CA ASP A 151 3.66 -26.41 -10.54
C ASP A 151 4.65 -25.56 -9.72
N PHE A 152 4.29 -25.23 -8.48
CA PHE A 152 5.12 -24.41 -7.63
C PHE A 152 6.38 -25.17 -7.18
N ASP A 153 7.55 -24.68 -7.60
CA ASP A 153 8.85 -25.08 -7.10
C ASP A 153 9.48 -23.94 -6.30
N LEU A 154 9.64 -24.15 -4.99
CA LEU A 154 10.20 -23.15 -4.08
C LEU A 154 11.61 -22.68 -4.51
N ASN A 155 12.47 -23.62 -4.92
CA ASN A 155 13.87 -23.31 -5.24
C ASN A 155 13.95 -22.51 -6.55
N ALA A 156 13.15 -22.89 -7.55
CA ALA A 156 13.09 -22.17 -8.82
C ALA A 156 12.60 -20.72 -8.63
N TYR A 157 11.55 -20.52 -7.84
CA TYR A 157 11.04 -19.18 -7.51
C TYR A 157 12.06 -18.36 -6.71
N GLU A 158 12.73 -19.00 -5.74
CA GLU A 158 13.78 -18.36 -4.95
C GLU A 158 14.93 -17.87 -5.83
N ASP A 159 15.42 -18.70 -6.75
CA ASP A 159 16.56 -18.36 -7.59
C ASP A 159 16.24 -17.17 -8.53
N VAL A 160 15.03 -17.12 -9.09
CA VAL A 160 14.56 -15.97 -9.90
C VAL A 160 14.52 -14.68 -9.06
N LEU A 161 13.92 -14.75 -7.87
CA LEU A 161 13.74 -13.57 -7.02
C LEU A 161 15.07 -13.06 -6.44
N VAL A 162 15.94 -13.96 -5.97
CA VAL A 162 17.29 -13.62 -5.50
C VAL A 162 18.10 -12.94 -6.60
N SER A 163 18.03 -13.46 -7.82
CA SER A 163 18.70 -12.89 -8.99
C SER A 163 18.19 -11.48 -9.31
N GLN A 164 16.87 -11.27 -9.26
CA GLN A 164 16.28 -9.96 -9.51
C GLN A 164 16.59 -8.95 -8.40
N GLN A 165 16.71 -9.40 -7.15
CA GLN A 165 16.98 -8.53 -6.01
C GLN A 165 18.30 -7.77 -6.14
N GLN A 166 19.27 -8.31 -6.89
CA GLN A 166 20.54 -7.63 -7.19
C GLN A 166 20.37 -6.43 -8.15
N LYS A 167 19.27 -6.39 -8.90
CA LYS A 167 19.01 -5.37 -9.93
C LYS A 167 17.97 -4.35 -9.48
N SER A 168 16.96 -4.77 -8.72
CA SER A 168 15.86 -3.89 -8.30
C SER A 168 15.16 -4.41 -7.05
N ALA A 169 14.49 -3.51 -6.32
CA ALA A 169 13.67 -3.90 -5.17
C ALA A 169 12.52 -4.83 -5.59
N LEU A 170 12.32 -5.92 -4.84
CA LEU A 170 11.21 -6.85 -5.05
C LEU A 170 9.91 -6.38 -4.40
N TYR A 171 9.99 -5.53 -3.38
CA TYR A 171 8.85 -5.14 -2.56
C TYR A 171 8.31 -3.77 -2.93
N GLY A 172 7.00 -3.59 -2.79
CA GLY A 172 6.38 -2.28 -2.77
C GLY A 172 6.84 -1.45 -1.56
N HIS A 173 6.59 -0.13 -1.61
CA HIS A 173 7.01 0.80 -0.55
C HIS A 173 6.08 0.83 0.67
N ALA A 174 4.93 0.14 0.62
CA ALA A 174 3.90 0.17 1.64
C ALA A 174 3.32 -1.23 1.88
N TYR A 175 2.78 -1.43 3.09
CA TYR A 175 2.18 -2.68 3.54
C TYR A 175 3.13 -3.89 3.44
N ILE A 176 4.40 -3.65 3.80
CA ILE A 176 5.48 -4.64 3.80
C ILE A 176 5.20 -5.68 4.88
N ILE A 177 5.12 -6.95 4.49
CA ILE A 177 5.04 -8.07 5.42
C ILE A 177 6.45 -8.30 5.99
N PRO A 178 6.62 -8.35 7.33
CA PRO A 178 7.88 -8.74 7.92
C PRO A 178 8.21 -10.18 7.53
N SER A 179 9.41 -10.41 7.01
CA SER A 179 9.85 -11.75 6.65
C SER A 179 9.89 -12.65 7.90
N PRO A 180 9.20 -13.81 7.91
CA PRO A 180 9.34 -14.75 9.00
C PRO A 180 10.71 -15.44 8.94
N LYS A 181 11.14 -16.06 10.05
CA LYS A 181 12.37 -16.86 10.09
C LYS A 181 12.04 -18.32 9.82
N LEU A 182 11.91 -18.69 8.54
CA LEU A 182 11.57 -20.04 8.08
C LEU A 182 12.75 -20.75 7.39
N GLY A 183 13.98 -20.32 7.67
CA GLY A 183 15.21 -20.96 7.17
C GLY A 183 15.54 -20.67 5.69
N GLY A 184 14.89 -19.69 5.07
CA GLY A 184 15.22 -19.24 3.71
C GLY A 184 16.50 -18.39 3.65
N ARG A 185 17.19 -18.40 2.49
CA ARG A 185 18.48 -17.70 2.28
C ARG A 185 18.34 -16.17 2.37
N VAL A 186 17.23 -15.64 1.88
CA VAL A 186 16.88 -14.21 1.94
C VAL A 186 15.41 -14.01 2.36
N ASN A 187 15.01 -12.76 2.58
CA ASN A 187 13.63 -12.44 2.96
C ASN A 187 12.60 -12.92 1.92
N ALA A 188 12.92 -12.83 0.63
CA ALA A 188 12.04 -13.35 -0.43
C ALA A 188 11.78 -14.85 -0.28
N SER A 189 12.83 -15.63 0.00
CA SER A 189 12.75 -17.07 0.24
C SER A 189 11.82 -17.39 1.42
N ASN A 190 11.93 -16.64 2.51
CA ASN A 190 11.10 -16.86 3.68
C ASN A 190 9.63 -16.49 3.44
N HIS A 191 9.34 -15.48 2.62
CA HIS A 191 7.97 -15.19 2.20
C HIS A 191 7.40 -16.30 1.32
N LEU A 192 8.16 -16.83 0.36
CA LEU A 192 7.72 -17.99 -0.43
C LEU A 192 7.43 -19.21 0.46
N ARG A 193 8.29 -19.48 1.46
CA ARG A 193 8.05 -20.54 2.45
C ARG A 193 6.80 -20.30 3.29
N LEU A 194 6.50 -19.04 3.63
CA LEU A 194 5.25 -18.71 4.32
C LEU A 194 4.04 -19.00 3.45
N VAL A 195 4.09 -18.63 2.16
CA VAL A 195 3.03 -18.96 1.20
C VAL A 195 2.87 -20.47 1.08
N GLN A 196 3.97 -21.20 0.91
CA GLN A 196 3.97 -22.66 0.86
C GLN A 196 3.31 -23.27 2.10
N LEU A 197 3.72 -22.83 3.30
CA LEU A 197 3.14 -23.28 4.56
C LEU A 197 1.63 -23.01 4.62
N MET A 198 1.17 -21.83 4.19
CA MET A 198 -0.27 -21.50 4.15
C MET A 198 -1.04 -22.40 3.19
N MET A 199 -0.45 -22.78 2.05
CA MET A 199 -1.06 -23.68 1.08
C MET A 199 -1.09 -25.13 1.58
N GLU A 200 0.00 -25.61 2.16
CA GLU A 200 0.13 -26.97 2.73
C GLU A 200 -0.82 -27.18 3.91
N GLU A 201 -1.02 -26.15 4.73
CA GLU A 201 -2.01 -26.15 5.83
C GLU A 201 -3.47 -26.00 5.33
N ASP A 202 -3.72 -26.00 4.03
CA ASP A 202 -5.05 -25.83 3.43
C ASP A 202 -5.79 -24.56 3.90
N LEU A 203 -5.05 -23.47 4.14
CA LEU A 203 -5.62 -22.18 4.52
C LEU A 203 -6.79 -21.75 3.61
N PRO A 204 -6.72 -21.90 2.26
CA PRO A 204 -7.82 -21.51 1.38
C PRO A 204 -9.17 -22.12 1.78
N ARG A 205 -9.20 -23.44 2.02
CA ARG A 205 -10.44 -24.14 2.38
C ARG A 205 -10.88 -23.86 3.81
N GLN A 206 -9.92 -23.61 4.71
CA GLN A 206 -10.24 -23.17 6.06
C GLN A 206 -10.95 -21.81 6.03
N LEU A 207 -10.42 -20.85 5.27
CA LEU A 207 -11.04 -19.52 5.11
C LEU A 207 -12.43 -19.59 4.46
N GLN A 208 -12.63 -20.47 3.47
CA GLN A 208 -13.94 -20.65 2.82
C GLN A 208 -15.05 -21.07 3.80
N LYS A 209 -14.70 -21.79 4.87
CA LYS A 209 -15.65 -22.25 5.90
C LYS A 209 -16.01 -21.17 6.93
N LEU A 210 -15.23 -20.09 7.00
CA LEU A 210 -15.39 -19.04 8.01
C LEU A 210 -16.40 -18.01 7.52
N ARG A 211 -17.36 -17.66 8.39
CA ARG A 211 -18.41 -16.70 8.08
C ARG A 211 -18.00 -15.25 8.35
N TYR A 212 -17.21 -15.02 9.40
CA TYR A 212 -16.88 -13.67 9.85
C TYR A 212 -15.41 -13.35 9.59
N LEU A 213 -15.14 -12.12 9.14
CA LEU A 213 -13.79 -11.64 8.87
C LEU A 213 -12.87 -11.72 10.10
N ARG A 214 -13.42 -11.53 11.31
CA ARG A 214 -12.67 -11.68 12.56
C ARG A 214 -12.13 -13.09 12.76
N ASP A 215 -12.87 -14.12 12.32
CA ASP A 215 -12.46 -15.51 12.48
C ASP A 215 -11.37 -15.84 11.44
N ALA A 216 -11.51 -15.31 10.21
CA ALA A 216 -10.48 -15.38 9.19
C ALA A 216 -9.18 -14.69 9.63
N HIS A 217 -9.29 -13.48 10.20
CA HIS A 217 -8.18 -12.75 10.80
C HIS A 217 -7.50 -13.55 11.92
N GLY A 218 -8.28 -14.11 12.85
CA GLY A 218 -7.76 -14.95 13.92
C GLY A 218 -7.01 -16.17 13.37
N ARG A 219 -7.53 -16.79 12.31
CA ARG A 219 -6.88 -17.95 11.67
C ARG A 219 -5.56 -17.59 10.97
N ILE A 220 -5.54 -16.49 10.21
CA ILE A 220 -4.33 -16.01 9.52
C ILE A 220 -3.29 -15.57 10.55
N SER A 221 -3.72 -15.03 11.69
CA SER A 221 -2.83 -14.55 12.75
C SER A 221 -1.97 -15.63 13.41
N LEU A 222 -2.31 -16.90 13.20
CA LEU A 222 -1.54 -18.04 13.70
C LEU A 222 -0.29 -18.32 12.87
N PHE A 223 -0.18 -17.76 11.66
CA PHE A 223 1.00 -17.96 10.82
C PHE A 223 2.14 -17.02 11.23
N PRO A 224 3.40 -17.45 11.05
CA PRO A 224 4.57 -16.63 11.33
C PRO A 224 4.48 -15.26 10.65
N SER A 225 4.87 -14.21 11.39
CA SER A 225 4.86 -12.79 10.99
C SER A 225 3.50 -12.17 10.62
N MET A 226 2.40 -12.92 10.68
CA MET A 226 1.05 -12.44 10.43
C MET A 226 0.39 -11.88 11.71
N GLY A 227 1.03 -10.96 12.44
CA GLY A 227 0.42 -10.36 13.64
C GLY A 227 -0.86 -9.54 13.34
N ASP A 228 -1.47 -8.95 14.37
CA ASP A 228 -2.78 -8.27 14.30
C ASP A 228 -2.97 -7.36 13.07
N PHE A 229 -1.96 -6.55 12.75
CA PHE A 229 -2.03 -5.64 11.60
C PHE A 229 -1.77 -6.33 10.27
N MET A 230 -0.89 -7.35 10.22
CA MET A 230 -0.52 -8.05 8.99
C MET A 230 -1.59 -9.05 8.55
N ALA A 231 -2.28 -9.71 9.47
CA ALA A 231 -3.38 -10.62 9.13
C ALA A 231 -4.62 -9.93 8.56
N LEU A 232 -4.74 -8.60 8.70
CA LEU A 232 -5.80 -7.80 8.08
C LEU A 232 -5.52 -7.45 6.61
N GLN A 233 -4.29 -7.67 6.15
CA GLN A 233 -3.77 -7.15 4.90
C GLN A 233 -3.78 -8.16 3.77
#